data_AF-A0A847WNV2-F1
#
_entry.id   AF-A0A847WNV2-F1
#
_cell.length_a   1.000
_cell.length_b   1.000
_cell.length_c   1.000
_cell.angle_alpha   90.00
_cell.angle_beta   90.00
_cell.angle_gamma   90.00
#
_symmetry.space_group_name_H-M   'P 1'
#
loop_
_entity.id
_entity.type
_entity.pdbx_description
1 polymer ?
#
loop_
_entity_poly.entity_id
_entity_poly.type
_entity_poly.pdbx_seq_one_letter_code
_entity_poly.pdbx_strand_id
1 'polypeptide(L)'
;MQKIVSIKCPKCNNKNSFYRYGKDKDGYQRYLCRKCNHQFAPDRPVSKKVPKYPRCPVCGKATFLHHDYEYYSNYRCCDKKCNHSMFVPKPNNILPA
;
A
#
# COMPACT_ATOMS: atom_id res chain seq x y z
N MET A 1 -22.23 18.12 13.75
CA MET A 1 -21.07 18.89 13.27
C MET A 1 -20.75 18.49 11.83
N GLN A 2 -21.06 19.33 10.85
CA GLN A 2 -20.68 19.06 9.46
C GLN A 2 -19.19 19.35 9.31
N LYS A 3 -18.36 18.31 9.14
CA LYS A 3 -16.94 18.49 8.82
C LYS A 3 -16.85 19.20 7.47
N ILE A 4 -16.45 20.46 7.46
CA ILE A 4 -16.16 21.21 6.24
C ILE A 4 -14.82 20.69 5.72
N VAL A 5 -14.85 19.57 5.00
CA VAL A 5 -13.66 19.04 4.32
C VAL A 5 -13.38 19.96 3.13
N SER A 6 -12.21 20.60 3.10
CA SER A 6 -11.73 21.31 1.91
C SER A 6 -11.33 20.27 0.86
N ILE A 7 -12.31 19.83 0.08
CA ILE A 7 -12.15 18.75 -0.90
C ILE A 7 -11.37 19.27 -2.11
N LYS A 8 -10.28 18.59 -2.47
CA LYS A 8 -9.50 18.84 -3.68
C LYS A 8 -9.39 17.55 -4.48
N CYS A 9 -9.48 17.63 -5.81
CA CYS A 9 -9.30 16.46 -6.65
C CYS A 9 -7.83 16.02 -6.61
N PRO A 10 -7.51 14.77 -6.22
CA PRO A 10 -6.13 14.30 -6.16
C PRO A 10 -5.47 14.15 -7.55
N LYS A 11 -6.27 14.10 -8.63
CA LYS A 11 -5.77 13.91 -10.00
C LYS A 11 -5.49 15.22 -10.74
N CYS A 12 -6.40 16.20 -10.66
CA CYS A 12 -6.30 17.45 -11.43
C CYS A 12 -6.21 18.71 -10.56
N ASN A 13 -6.08 18.55 -9.23
CA ASN A 13 -5.98 19.63 -8.24
C ASN A 13 -7.14 20.65 -8.26
N ASN A 14 -8.25 20.31 -8.94
CA ASN A 14 -9.43 21.14 -8.96
C ASN A 14 -10.02 21.27 -7.55
N LYS A 15 -10.48 22.47 -7.18
CA LYS A 15 -11.03 22.80 -5.85
C LYS A 15 -12.54 23.07 -5.87
N ASN A 16 -13.13 23.13 -7.06
CA ASN A 16 -14.54 23.48 -7.27
C ASN A 16 -15.19 22.41 -8.15
N SER A 17 -16.52 22.33 -8.20
CA SER A 17 -17.25 21.39 -9.08
C SER A 17 -17.06 19.90 -8.74
N PHE A 18 -17.49 19.53 -7.54
CA PHE A 18 -17.60 18.13 -7.11
C PHE A 18 -19.06 17.70 -7.04
N TYR A 19 -19.33 16.45 -7.44
CA TYR A 19 -20.64 15.83 -7.33
C TYR A 19 -20.61 14.69 -6.31
N ARG A 20 -21.65 14.60 -5.48
CA ARG A 20 -21.78 13.55 -4.46
C ARG A 20 -22.18 12.24 -5.13
N TYR A 21 -21.27 11.27 -5.20
CA TYR A 21 -21.42 10.04 -6.01
C TYR A 21 -21.80 8.82 -5.16
N GLY A 22 -22.51 9.02 -4.04
CA GLY A 22 -22.84 7.95 -3.09
C GLY A 22 -21.69 7.59 -2.16
N LYS A 23 -21.76 6.43 -1.51
CA LYS A 23 -20.76 5.94 -0.54
C LYS A 23 -19.97 4.76 -1.10
N ASP A 24 -18.75 4.55 -0.60
CA ASP A 24 -17.96 3.34 -0.88
C ASP A 24 -18.47 2.14 -0.05
N LYS A 25 -17.89 0.94 -0.27
CA LYS A 25 -18.27 -0.28 0.45
C LYS A 25 -18.10 -0.13 1.97
N ASP A 26 -17.10 0.63 2.38
CA ASP A 26 -16.82 0.93 3.79
C ASP A 26 -17.64 2.11 4.33
N GLY A 27 -18.60 2.66 3.56
CA GLY A 27 -19.49 3.74 4.00
C GLY A 27 -18.95 5.17 3.84
N TYR A 28 -17.72 5.35 3.36
CA TYR A 28 -17.13 6.68 3.14
C TYR A 28 -17.77 7.41 1.96
N GLN A 29 -17.95 8.72 2.09
CA GLN A 29 -18.53 9.56 1.03
C GLN A 29 -17.62 9.64 -0.19
N ARG A 30 -18.14 9.26 -1.37
CA ARG A 30 -17.46 9.41 -2.67
C ARG A 30 -17.84 10.73 -3.33
N TYR A 31 -16.85 11.35 -3.96
CA TYR A 31 -17.01 12.55 -4.78
C TYR A 31 -16.50 12.29 -6.18
N LEU A 32 -17.24 12.75 -7.19
CA LEU A 32 -16.85 12.78 -8.59
C LEU A 32 -16.40 14.19 -8.95
N CYS A 33 -15.17 14.36 -9.41
CA CYS A 33 -14.72 15.62 -9.97
C CYS A 33 -15.30 15.82 -11.37
N ARG A 34 -16.07 16.89 -11.60
CA ARG A 34 -16.70 17.15 -12.90
C ARG A 34 -15.71 17.58 -14.00
N LYS A 35 -14.50 18.01 -13.65
CA LYS A 35 -13.47 18.38 -14.63
C LYS A 35 -12.74 17.20 -15.25
N CYS A 36 -12.44 16.16 -14.46
CA CYS A 36 -11.62 15.03 -14.92
C CYS A 36 -12.31 13.67 -14.74
N ASN A 37 -13.58 13.66 -14.32
CA ASN A 37 -14.39 12.48 -14.02
C ASN A 37 -13.74 11.49 -13.04
N HIS A 38 -12.77 11.94 -12.24
CA HIS A 38 -12.13 11.13 -11.21
C HIS A 38 -13.01 11.01 -9.97
N GLN A 39 -13.20 9.78 -9.50
CA GLN A 39 -13.93 9.47 -8.29
C GLN A 39 -12.96 9.20 -7.13
N PHE A 40 -13.20 9.81 -5.98
CA PHE A 40 -12.35 9.64 -4.80
C PHE A 40 -13.16 9.82 -3.52
N ALA A 41 -12.63 9.31 -2.40
CA ALA A 41 -13.22 9.45 -1.08
C ALA A 41 -12.16 10.06 -0.14
N PRO A 42 -12.25 11.36 0.20
CA PRO A 42 -11.20 12.06 0.94
C PRO A 42 -11.05 11.56 2.39
N ASP A 43 -12.15 11.17 3.02
CA ASP A 43 -12.16 10.65 4.39
C ASP A 43 -11.81 9.16 4.48
N ARG A 44 -11.63 8.46 3.34
CA ARG A 44 -11.27 7.04 3.38
C ARG A 44 -9.84 6.93 3.89
N PRO A 45 -9.59 6.22 5.01
CA PRO A 45 -8.24 6.00 5.48
C PRO A 45 -7.48 5.21 4.41
N VAL A 46 -6.33 5.73 3.99
CA VAL A 46 -5.43 5.01 3.10
C VAL A 46 -4.79 3.92 3.96
N SER A 47 -5.29 2.69 3.88
CA SER A 47 -4.58 1.57 4.50
C SER A 47 -3.29 1.38 3.70
N LYS A 48 -2.17 1.84 4.26
CA LYS A 48 -0.86 1.41 3.78
C LYS A 48 -0.77 -0.07 4.12
N LYS A 49 -1.13 -0.93 3.16
CA LYS A 49 -0.93 -2.37 3.33
C LYS A 49 0.55 -2.59 3.61
N VAL A 50 0.87 -2.97 4.85
CA VAL A 50 2.23 -3.37 5.20
C VAL A 50 2.50 -4.64 4.40
N PRO A 51 3.50 -4.64 3.50
CA PRO A 51 3.79 -5.82 2.70
C PRO A 51 4.21 -6.96 3.63
N LYS A 52 3.69 -8.17 3.36
CA LYS A 52 3.97 -9.38 4.14
C LYS A 52 5.46 -9.76 4.12
N TYR A 53 6.16 -9.41 3.05
CA TYR A 53 7.56 -9.78 2.82
C TYR A 53 8.44 -8.53 2.68
N PRO A 54 9.72 -8.63 3.07
CA PRO A 54 10.64 -7.51 2.98
C PRO A 54 10.88 -7.08 1.54
N ARG A 55 11.30 -5.83 1.35
CA ARG A 55 11.73 -5.32 0.04
C ARG A 55 13.16 -5.77 -0.24
N CYS A 56 13.49 -5.94 -1.52
CA CYS A 56 14.85 -6.29 -1.93
C CYS A 56 15.81 -5.16 -1.51
N PRO A 57 16.91 -5.44 -0.80
CA PRO A 57 17.85 -4.42 -0.34
C PRO A 57 18.64 -3.77 -1.49
N VAL A 58 18.74 -4.44 -2.64
CA VAL A 58 19.49 -3.95 -3.80
C VAL A 58 18.66 -3.03 -4.68
N CYS A 59 17.43 -3.45 -5.04
CA CYS A 59 16.61 -2.73 -6.02
C CYS A 59 15.29 -2.19 -5.48
N GLY A 60 14.96 -2.43 -4.20
CA GLY A 60 13.71 -1.98 -3.56
C GLY A 60 12.44 -2.65 -4.07
N LYS A 61 12.53 -3.56 -5.04
CA LYS A 61 11.38 -4.29 -5.60
C LYS A 61 10.84 -5.32 -4.62
N ALA A 62 9.63 -5.81 -4.90
CA ALA A 62 9.02 -6.87 -4.10
C ALA A 62 9.85 -8.16 -4.12
N THR A 63 9.75 -8.90 -3.03
CA THR A 63 10.32 -10.25 -2.90
C THR A 63 9.21 -11.26 -2.66
N PHE A 64 9.52 -12.54 -2.88
CA PHE A 64 8.67 -13.66 -2.50
C PHE A 64 9.45 -14.62 -1.61
N LEU A 65 8.73 -15.37 -0.76
CA LEU A 65 9.31 -16.45 0.04
C LEU A 65 9.73 -17.59 -0.89
N HIS A 66 11.02 -17.86 -0.98
CA HIS A 66 11.57 -18.92 -1.81
C HIS A 66 11.65 -20.23 -1.03
N HIS A 67 12.23 -20.17 0.17
CA HIS A 67 12.29 -21.29 1.11
C HIS A 67 12.09 -20.80 2.53
N ASP A 68 11.43 -21.62 3.34
CA ASP A 68 11.22 -21.34 4.75
C ASP A 68 11.88 -22.45 5.58
N TYR A 69 13.03 -22.14 6.18
CA TYR A 69 13.76 -23.06 7.03
C TYR A 69 13.42 -22.82 8.50
N GLU A 70 13.91 -23.71 9.37
CA GLU A 70 13.66 -23.64 10.80
C GLU A 70 14.19 -22.34 11.42
N TYR A 71 15.41 -21.94 11.10
CA TYR A 71 16.07 -20.79 11.73
C TYR A 71 15.98 -19.49 10.92
N TYR A 72 15.66 -19.58 9.64
CA TYR A 72 15.63 -18.43 8.74
C TYR A 72 14.70 -18.65 7.55
N SER A 73 14.23 -17.56 6.97
CA SER A 73 13.47 -17.56 5.72
C SER A 73 14.34 -16.99 4.60
N ASN A 74 14.41 -17.67 3.46
CA ASN A 74 15.02 -17.18 2.24
C ASN A 74 13.96 -16.50 1.38
N TYR A 75 14.13 -15.20 1.12
CA TYR A 75 13.33 -14.46 0.16
C TYR A 75 14.14 -14.17 -1.09
N ARG A 76 13.46 -14.13 -2.23
CA ARG A 76 14.07 -13.84 -3.53
C ARG A 76 13.41 -12.66 -4.21
N CYS A 77 14.21 -11.80 -4.82
CA CYS A 77 13.73 -10.66 -5.57
C CYS A 77 12.90 -11.11 -6.79
N CYS A 78 11.74 -10.49 -7.01
CA CYS A 78 10.90 -10.78 -8.18
C CYS A 78 11.49 -10.28 -9.50
N ASP A 79 12.52 -9.42 -9.45
CA ASP A 79 13.13 -8.85 -10.64
C ASP A 79 14.21 -9.76 -11.22
N LYS A 80 14.01 -10.30 -12.43
CA LYS A 80 14.94 -11.26 -13.04
C LYS A 80 16.37 -10.73 -13.21
N LYS A 81 16.53 -9.41 -13.41
CA LYS A 81 17.85 -8.78 -13.53
C LYS A 81 18.59 -8.71 -12.19
N CYS A 82 17.86 -8.47 -11.10
CA CYS A 82 18.44 -8.42 -9.76
C CYS A 82 18.60 -9.83 -9.18
N ASN A 83 17.51 -10.61 -9.17
CA ASN A 83 17.43 -12.01 -8.73
C ASN A 83 18.06 -12.29 -7.35
N HIS A 84 18.20 -11.25 -6.53
CA HIS A 84 18.95 -11.30 -5.29
C HIS A 84 18.20 -12.12 -4.23
N SER A 85 18.93 -13.02 -3.58
CA SER A 85 18.46 -13.80 -2.44
C SER A 85 18.81 -13.09 -1.14
N MET A 86 17.87 -13.05 -0.21
CA MET A 86 18.04 -12.46 1.12
C MET A 86 17.57 -13.43 2.19
N PHE A 87 18.29 -13.47 3.30
CA PHE A 87 18.06 -14.40 4.41
C PHE A 87 17.66 -13.60 5.64
N VAL A 88 16.47 -13.88 6.18
CA VAL A 88 15.96 -13.21 7.38
C VAL A 88 15.87 -14.24 8.51
N PRO A 89 16.60 -14.05 9.63
CA PRO A 89 16.52 -14.96 10.76
C PRO A 89 15.15 -14.89 11.42
N LYS A 90 14.65 -16.04 11.89
CA LYS A 90 13.41 -16.13 12.67
C LYS A 90 13.72 -15.83 14.13
N PRO A 91 13.05 -14.86 14.77
CA PRO A 91 13.39 -14.41 16.13
C PRO A 91 13.19 -15.51 17.19
N ASN A 92 12.28 -16.46 16.97
CA ASN A 92 11.90 -17.45 17.98
C ASN A 92 12.84 -18.67 18.06
N ASN A 93 13.76 -18.85 17.12
CA ASN A 93 14.56 -20.08 17.01
C ASN A 93 16.07 -19.86 17.23
N ILE A 94 16.47 -18.65 17.66
CA ILE A 94 17.86 -18.39 18.03
C ILE A 94 18.01 -18.78 19.50
N LEU A 95 18.65 -19.92 19.78
CA LEU A 95 19.05 -20.24 21.15
C LEU A 95 20.03 -19.16 21.63
N PRO A 96 19.88 -18.63 22.86
CA PRO A 96 20.85 -17.70 23.42
C PRO A 96 22.22 -18.41 23.53
N ALA A 97 23.28 -17.66 23.19
CA ALA A 97 24.67 -18.12 23.18
C ALA A 97 25.22 -18.36 24.59
#